data_AF-A0A6J6CI98-F1
#
_entry.id   AF-A0A6J6CI98-F1
#
_cell.length_a   1.000
_cell.length_b   1.000
_cell.length_c   1.000
_cell.angle_alpha   90.00
_cell.angle_beta   90.00
_cell.angle_gamma   90.00
#
_symmetry.space_group_name_H-M   'P 1'
#
loop_
_entity.id
_entity.type
_entity.pdbx_description
1 polymer ?
#
loop_
_entity_poly.entity_id
_entity_poly.type
_entity_poly.pdbx_seq_one_letter_code
_entity_poly.pdbx_strand_id
1 'polypeptide(L)'
;MAGYLAGYLTKTNKVGGVFGMKEVLPVRKFGEGYVNGIEYAAKQRSKKIKSTVVYHAAGDNAFSDPAWGATTANQLLTQGYDIIFGAGGSTGNGALGKVAQKAGAFCIGVDTDQYYTVPEAKSCLVTSAEKKLSLGVATLVGQAKAGTIKGGNYTGQVGLSPFHDLDSKVPAVVKVRLKKVTTGILAGSISTGFKG
;
A
#
# COMPACT_ATOMS: atom_id res chain seq x y z
N MET A 1 -4.67 -5.38 3.65
CA MET A 1 -5.56 -5.19 2.46
C MET A 1 -4.77 -5.11 1.17
N ALA A 2 -3.89 -4.12 0.98
CA ALA A 2 -3.07 -3.98 -0.24
C ALA A 2 -2.31 -5.25 -0.64
N GLY A 3 -1.66 -5.92 0.32
CA GLY A 3 -0.94 -7.17 0.06
C GLY A 3 -1.83 -8.32 -0.40
N TYR A 4 -3.06 -8.39 0.12
CA TYR A 4 -4.03 -9.40 -0.29
C TYR A 4 -4.45 -9.19 -1.76
N LEU A 5 -4.71 -7.94 -2.14
CA LEU A 5 -5.00 -7.58 -3.53
C LEU A 5 -3.82 -7.94 -4.45
N ALA A 6 -2.59 -7.51 -4.10
CA ALA A 6 -1.38 -7.84 -4.87
C ALA A 6 -1.21 -9.36 -5.04
N GLY A 7 -1.44 -10.11 -3.96
CA GLY A 7 -1.37 -11.56 -3.96
C GLY A 7 -2.40 -12.24 -4.86
N TYR A 8 -3.52 -11.61 -5.18
CA TYR A 8 -4.50 -12.13 -6.16
C TYR A 8 -4.26 -11.64 -7.59
N LEU A 9 -3.68 -10.46 -7.75
CA LEU A 9 -3.45 -9.84 -9.06
C LEU A 9 -2.15 -10.29 -9.73
N THR A 10 -1.14 -10.70 -8.95
CA THR A 10 0.16 -11.12 -9.50
C THR A 10 -0.01 -12.30 -10.48
N LYS A 11 0.63 -12.16 -11.64
CA LYS A 11 0.74 -13.16 -12.69
C LYS A 11 2.04 -13.94 -12.57
N THR A 12 3.10 -13.32 -12.07
CA THR A 12 4.43 -13.95 -11.89
C THR A 12 4.60 -14.63 -10.54
N ASN A 13 3.64 -14.45 -9.61
CA ASN A 13 3.76 -14.82 -8.20
C ASN A 13 4.98 -14.15 -7.52
N LYS A 14 5.38 -12.96 -7.98
CA LYS A 14 6.44 -12.15 -7.38
C LYS A 14 5.93 -10.72 -7.16
N VAL A 15 5.82 -10.30 -5.90
CA VAL A 15 5.33 -8.97 -5.52
C VAL A 15 6.31 -8.26 -4.59
N GLY A 16 6.53 -6.97 -4.82
CA GLY A 16 7.58 -6.18 -4.19
C GLY A 16 7.04 -4.95 -3.46
N GLY A 17 7.90 -4.32 -2.67
CA GLY A 17 7.66 -3.03 -2.04
C GLY A 17 8.94 -2.20 -2.00
N VAL A 18 8.81 -0.89 -2.23
CA VAL A 18 9.87 0.11 -2.09
C VAL A 18 9.43 1.16 -1.08
N PHE A 19 10.08 1.15 0.08
CA PHE A 19 9.58 1.80 1.30
C PHE A 19 10.60 2.83 1.78
N GLY A 20 10.15 3.76 2.63
CA GLY A 20 11.05 4.61 3.41
C GLY A 20 11.87 3.80 4.42
N MET A 21 12.34 4.43 5.47
CA MET A 21 13.17 3.76 6.48
C MET A 21 12.37 2.88 7.44
N LYS A 22 12.94 1.72 7.81
CA LYS A 22 12.26 0.68 8.62
C LYS A 22 12.04 1.10 10.08
N GLU A 23 12.86 2.02 10.58
CA GLU A 23 12.86 2.51 11.95
C GLU A 23 11.60 3.33 12.26
N VAL A 24 10.97 3.91 11.22
CA VAL A 24 9.69 4.61 11.36
C VAL A 24 8.57 3.59 11.46
N LEU A 25 7.98 3.47 12.66
CA LEU A 25 6.99 2.45 12.99
C LEU A 25 5.82 2.34 11.99
N PRO A 26 5.20 3.44 11.50
CA PRO A 26 4.21 3.36 10.44
C PRO A 26 4.69 2.65 9.16
N VAL A 27 5.95 2.85 8.76
CA VAL A 27 6.54 2.23 7.56
C VAL A 27 6.73 0.72 7.79
N ARG A 28 7.24 0.34 8.96
CA ARG A 28 7.34 -1.07 9.38
C ARG A 28 5.98 -1.77 9.36
N LYS A 29 4.94 -1.12 9.91
CA LYS A 29 3.56 -1.63 9.92
C LYS A 29 3.01 -1.86 8.51
N PHE A 30 3.30 -0.96 7.56
CA PHE A 30 2.93 -1.20 6.17
C PHE A 30 3.64 -2.42 5.59
N GLY A 31 4.94 -2.60 5.86
CA GLY A 31 5.72 -3.66 5.24
C GLY A 31 5.27 -5.03 5.74
N GLU A 32 5.13 -5.17 7.06
CA GLU A 32 4.63 -6.38 7.70
C GLU A 32 3.18 -6.67 7.29
N GLY A 33 2.30 -5.66 7.32
CA GLY A 33 0.90 -5.82 6.90
C GLY A 33 0.74 -6.15 5.42
N TYR A 34 1.65 -5.67 4.56
CA TYR A 34 1.69 -6.02 3.14
C TYR A 34 2.08 -7.49 2.96
N VAL A 35 3.18 -7.93 3.58
CA VAL A 35 3.63 -9.33 3.55
C VAL A 35 2.55 -10.27 4.10
N ASN A 36 1.99 -9.98 5.28
CA ASN A 36 0.92 -10.80 5.87
C ASN A 36 -0.31 -10.91 4.97
N GLY A 37 -0.69 -9.82 4.29
CA GLY A 37 -1.78 -9.83 3.33
C GLY A 37 -1.48 -10.72 2.11
N ILE A 38 -0.25 -10.69 1.61
CA ILE A 38 0.21 -11.54 0.49
C ILE A 38 0.17 -13.01 0.91
N GLU A 39 0.69 -13.33 2.09
CA GLU A 39 0.67 -14.70 2.63
C GLU A 39 -0.75 -15.22 2.82
N TYR A 40 -1.67 -14.37 3.30
CA TYR A 40 -3.07 -14.73 3.45
C TYR A 40 -3.73 -15.04 2.09
N ALA A 41 -3.44 -14.25 1.06
CA ALA A 41 -3.86 -14.55 -0.31
C ALA A 41 -3.22 -15.84 -0.85
N ALA A 42 -1.92 -16.03 -0.61
CA ALA A 42 -1.15 -17.19 -1.03
C ALA A 42 -1.75 -18.50 -0.47
N LYS A 43 -2.08 -18.52 0.83
CA LYS A 43 -2.73 -19.64 1.51
C LYS A 43 -4.09 -19.97 0.89
N GLN A 44 -4.94 -18.98 0.65
CA GLN A 44 -6.26 -19.20 0.04
C GLN A 44 -6.19 -19.67 -1.42
N ARG A 45 -5.12 -19.30 -2.13
CA ARG A 45 -4.89 -19.71 -3.52
C ARG A 45 -4.15 -21.04 -3.63
N SER A 46 -3.67 -21.61 -2.52
CA SER A 46 -2.72 -22.73 -2.49
C SER A 46 -1.52 -22.49 -3.42
N LYS A 47 -0.98 -21.26 -3.41
CA LYS A 47 0.18 -20.86 -4.23
C LYS A 47 1.32 -20.35 -3.37
N LYS A 48 2.54 -20.52 -3.85
CA LYS A 48 3.72 -19.85 -3.31
C LYS A 48 3.88 -18.50 -4.02
N ILE A 49 3.83 -17.41 -3.27
CA ILE A 49 4.08 -16.05 -3.77
C ILE A 49 5.36 -15.54 -3.11
N LYS A 50 6.35 -15.16 -3.92
CA LYS A 50 7.58 -14.53 -3.42
C LYS A 50 7.29 -13.05 -3.16
N SER A 51 7.42 -12.63 -1.91
CA SER A 51 7.30 -11.23 -1.51
C SER A 51 8.63 -10.68 -1.03
N THR A 52 8.93 -9.42 -1.37
CA THR A 52 10.04 -8.68 -0.78
C THR A 52 9.63 -7.23 -0.49
N VAL A 53 10.17 -6.64 0.57
CA VAL A 53 10.03 -5.22 0.86
C VAL A 53 11.44 -4.67 1.07
N VAL A 54 11.81 -3.69 0.26
CA VAL A 54 13.10 -3.01 0.38
C VAL A 54 12.85 -1.67 1.05
N TYR A 55 13.54 -1.45 2.17
CA TYR A 55 13.50 -0.19 2.91
C TYR A 55 14.67 0.68 2.49
N HIS A 56 14.43 1.98 2.36
CA HIS A 56 15.51 2.95 2.24
C HIS A 56 16.38 2.89 3.50
N ALA A 57 17.68 3.11 3.36
CA ALA A 57 18.57 3.24 4.51
C ALA A 57 18.13 4.39 5.42
N ALA A 58 18.40 4.31 6.72
CA ALA A 58 18.11 5.42 7.63
C ALA A 58 18.88 6.68 7.19
N GLY A 59 18.19 7.82 7.15
CA GLY A 59 18.76 9.10 6.75
C GLY A 59 17.68 10.15 6.51
N ASP A 60 18.07 11.43 6.53
CA ASP A 60 17.14 12.56 6.38
C ASP A 60 16.38 12.55 5.06
N ASN A 61 16.97 11.94 4.03
CA ASN A 61 16.39 11.81 2.70
C ASN A 61 15.51 10.58 2.50
N ALA A 62 15.30 9.72 3.51
CA ALA A 62 14.64 8.42 3.31
C ALA A 62 13.19 8.52 2.76
N PHE A 63 12.54 9.66 2.94
CA PHE A 63 11.19 9.96 2.41
C PHE A 63 11.20 10.95 1.25
N SER A 64 12.39 11.41 0.82
CA SER A 64 12.60 12.44 -0.19
C SER A 64 13.61 12.05 -1.28
N ASP A 65 13.80 10.76 -1.55
CA ASP A 65 14.76 10.23 -2.53
C ASP A 65 14.07 9.45 -3.67
N PRO A 66 13.41 10.15 -4.62
CA PRO A 66 12.73 9.50 -5.73
C PRO A 66 13.69 8.73 -6.66
N ALA A 67 14.95 9.14 -6.76
CA ALA A 67 15.95 8.49 -7.61
C ALA A 67 16.31 7.10 -7.07
N TRP A 68 16.52 6.98 -5.76
CA TRP A 68 16.67 5.69 -5.10
C TRP A 68 15.43 4.83 -5.30
N GLY A 69 14.24 5.38 -5.05
CA GLY A 69 12.97 4.65 -5.19
C GLY A 69 12.76 4.08 -6.60
N ALA A 70 13.03 4.89 -7.63
CA ALA A 70 12.97 4.46 -9.03
C ALA A 70 14.00 3.36 -9.34
N THR A 71 15.23 3.50 -8.84
CA THR A 71 16.30 2.51 -9.05
C THR A 71 15.94 1.17 -8.42
N THR A 72 15.47 1.17 -7.17
CA THR A 72 15.07 -0.04 -6.45
C THR A 72 13.86 -0.71 -7.11
N ALA A 73 12.86 0.06 -7.54
CA ALA A 73 11.72 -0.48 -8.28
C ALA A 73 12.17 -1.13 -9.59
N ASN A 74 13.08 -0.50 -10.34
CA ASN A 74 13.64 -1.07 -11.56
C ASN A 74 14.34 -2.40 -11.32
N GLN A 75 15.12 -2.53 -10.24
CA GLN A 75 15.77 -3.78 -9.87
C GLN A 75 14.76 -4.89 -9.61
N LEU A 76 13.66 -4.60 -8.89
CA LEU A 76 12.58 -5.56 -8.65
C LEU A 76 11.87 -5.95 -9.96
N LEU A 77 11.53 -4.98 -10.81
CA LEU A 77 10.91 -5.26 -12.10
C LEU A 77 11.78 -6.16 -12.98
N THR A 78 13.10 -5.92 -13.03
CA THR A 78 14.07 -6.77 -13.74
C THR A 78 14.15 -8.18 -13.16
N GLN A 79 13.96 -8.36 -11.85
CA GLN A 79 13.88 -9.67 -11.20
C GLN A 79 12.52 -10.39 -11.39
N GLY A 80 11.59 -9.75 -12.11
CA GLY A 80 10.28 -10.31 -12.47
C GLY A 80 9.18 -10.07 -11.44
N TYR A 81 9.37 -9.14 -10.51
CA TYR A 81 8.28 -8.67 -9.66
C TYR A 81 7.31 -7.84 -10.49
N ASP A 82 6.02 -8.18 -10.48
CA ASP A 82 5.02 -7.58 -11.38
C ASP A 82 4.05 -6.62 -10.68
N ILE A 83 4.13 -6.54 -9.35
CA ILE A 83 3.39 -5.56 -8.54
C ILE A 83 4.32 -4.95 -7.51
N ILE A 84 4.42 -3.62 -7.46
CA ILE A 84 5.27 -2.89 -6.50
C ILE A 84 4.44 -1.92 -5.66
N PHE A 85 4.55 -2.02 -4.34
CA PHE A 85 3.97 -1.06 -3.38
C PHE A 85 4.99 0.03 -3.02
N GLY A 86 4.71 1.29 -3.35
CA GLY A 86 5.53 2.44 -2.95
C GLY A 86 5.04 3.05 -1.63
N ALA A 87 5.81 2.90 -0.54
CA ALA A 87 5.43 3.39 0.79
C ALA A 87 6.56 4.16 1.48
N GLY A 88 6.85 5.38 0.99
CA GLY A 88 7.98 6.16 1.47
C GLY A 88 7.97 7.63 1.04
N GLY A 89 6.82 8.31 1.05
CA GLY A 89 6.76 9.70 0.57
C GLY A 89 7.18 9.81 -0.89
N SER A 90 7.99 10.81 -1.25
CA SER A 90 8.41 10.98 -2.64
C SER A 90 9.41 9.91 -3.10
N THR A 91 10.14 9.26 -2.18
CA THR A 91 10.87 8.01 -2.46
C THR A 91 9.94 6.94 -3.03
N GLY A 92 8.78 6.76 -2.39
CA GLY A 92 7.72 5.87 -2.88
C GLY A 92 7.18 6.31 -4.24
N ASN A 93 6.97 7.60 -4.45
CA ASN A 93 6.49 8.13 -5.74
C ASN A 93 7.47 7.85 -6.89
N GLY A 94 8.78 7.96 -6.65
CA GLY A 94 9.80 7.57 -7.63
C GLY A 94 9.69 6.10 -8.05
N ALA A 95 9.39 5.21 -7.10
CA ALA A 95 9.12 3.80 -7.40
C ALA A 95 7.87 3.63 -8.28
N LEU A 96 6.76 4.33 -7.97
CA LEU A 96 5.52 4.27 -8.77
C LEU A 96 5.75 4.77 -10.19
N GLY A 97 6.42 5.91 -10.36
CA GLY A 97 6.76 6.47 -11.66
C GLY A 97 7.61 5.51 -12.49
N LYS A 98 8.52 4.74 -11.87
CA LYS A 98 9.28 3.72 -12.59
C LYS A 98 8.41 2.54 -13.03
N VAL A 99 7.49 2.08 -12.19
CA VAL A 99 6.60 0.96 -12.51
C VAL A 99 5.66 1.30 -13.64
N ALA A 100 5.20 2.56 -13.72
CA ALA A 100 4.35 3.06 -14.80
C ALA A 100 4.99 2.92 -16.20
N GLN A 101 6.32 2.87 -16.27
CA GLN A 101 7.07 2.67 -17.52
C GLN A 101 7.13 1.19 -17.94
N LYS A 102 6.76 0.24 -17.06
CA LYS A 102 6.77 -1.20 -17.35
C LYS A 102 5.37 -1.67 -17.72
N ALA A 103 5.13 -1.88 -19.00
CA ALA A 103 3.86 -2.39 -19.50
C ALA A 103 3.41 -3.66 -18.76
N GLY A 104 2.17 -3.64 -18.28
CA GLY A 104 1.53 -4.77 -17.60
C GLY A 104 1.91 -4.97 -16.13
N ALA A 105 2.82 -4.16 -15.57
CA ALA A 105 3.07 -4.14 -14.13
C ALA A 105 2.04 -3.25 -13.42
N PHE A 106 1.69 -3.62 -12.17
CA PHE A 106 0.85 -2.78 -11.32
C PHE A 106 1.67 -2.13 -10.20
N CYS A 107 1.18 -1.01 -9.72
CA CYS A 107 1.71 -0.33 -8.56
C CYS A 107 0.61 -0.05 -7.55
N ILE A 108 0.99 0.03 -6.28
CA ILE A 108 0.10 0.38 -5.17
C ILE A 108 0.69 1.62 -4.51
N GLY A 109 -0.15 2.63 -4.29
CA GLY A 109 0.22 3.87 -3.62
C GLY A 109 -0.04 3.84 -2.11
N VAL A 110 0.24 4.95 -1.42
CA VAL A 110 0.12 5.08 0.03
C VAL A 110 -0.44 6.44 0.46
N ASP A 111 -0.92 6.50 1.70
CA ASP A 111 -1.34 7.69 2.46
C ASP A 111 -2.61 8.36 1.93
N THR A 112 -2.65 8.74 0.66
CA THR A 112 -3.81 9.33 -0.03
C THR A 112 -4.12 8.56 -1.31
N ASP A 113 -5.24 8.87 -1.95
CA ASP A 113 -5.51 8.39 -3.30
C ASP A 113 -4.52 9.03 -4.28
N GLN A 114 -3.48 8.26 -4.62
CA GLN A 114 -2.38 8.75 -5.45
C GLN A 114 -2.73 8.80 -6.92
N TYR A 115 -3.94 8.36 -7.31
CA TYR A 115 -4.46 8.62 -8.64
C TYR A 115 -4.53 10.12 -8.92
N TYR A 116 -4.82 10.92 -7.89
CA TYR A 116 -4.92 12.38 -8.01
C TYR A 116 -3.60 13.10 -7.71
N THR A 117 -2.69 12.50 -6.94
CA THR A 117 -1.46 13.18 -6.48
C THR A 117 -0.18 12.74 -7.18
N VAL A 118 -0.20 11.61 -7.91
CA VAL A 118 0.92 11.07 -8.69
C VAL A 118 0.42 10.69 -10.10
N PRO A 119 0.03 11.68 -10.92
CA PRO A 119 -0.63 11.43 -12.21
C PRO A 119 0.21 10.58 -13.18
N GLU A 120 1.53 10.66 -13.12
CA GLU A 120 2.45 9.86 -13.92
C GLU A 120 2.37 8.36 -13.62
N ALA A 121 1.83 7.97 -12.46
CA ALA A 121 1.68 6.58 -12.06
C ALA A 121 0.31 5.96 -12.41
N LYS A 122 -0.65 6.74 -12.92
CA LYS A 122 -2.04 6.29 -13.15
C LYS A 122 -2.14 4.99 -13.95
N SER A 123 -1.25 4.79 -14.92
CA SER A 123 -1.24 3.61 -15.79
C SER A 123 -0.96 2.29 -15.06
N CYS A 124 -0.26 2.33 -13.91
CA CYS A 124 0.01 1.17 -13.08
C CYS A 124 -0.81 1.15 -11.78
N LEU A 125 -1.34 2.29 -11.34
CA LEU A 125 -1.85 2.46 -9.97
C LEU A 125 -3.19 1.75 -9.77
N VAL A 126 -3.13 0.52 -9.26
CA VAL A 126 -4.35 -0.28 -9.05
C VAL A 126 -5.11 0.18 -7.81
N THR A 127 -4.46 0.74 -6.80
CA THR A 127 -5.10 1.33 -5.61
C THR A 127 -4.04 2.11 -4.80
N SER A 128 -4.47 2.94 -3.86
CA SER A 128 -3.62 3.36 -2.73
C SER A 128 -4.07 2.75 -1.41
N ALA A 129 -3.12 2.48 -0.52
CA ALA A 129 -3.35 2.16 0.89
C ALA A 129 -3.45 3.46 1.70
N GLU A 130 -4.67 3.97 1.87
CA GLU A 130 -4.93 5.29 2.42
C GLU A 130 -4.91 5.30 3.95
N LYS A 131 -4.28 6.33 4.51
CA LYS A 131 -4.49 6.80 5.88
C LYS A 131 -5.45 7.97 5.77
N LYS A 132 -6.67 7.87 6.30
CA LYS A 132 -7.69 8.93 6.17
C LYS A 132 -7.41 10.11 7.12
N LEU A 133 -6.20 10.68 7.01
CA LEU A 133 -5.66 11.71 7.90
C LEU A 133 -6.51 12.98 7.84
N SER A 134 -6.88 13.46 6.65
CA SER A 134 -7.71 14.66 6.50
C SER A 134 -9.05 14.53 7.22
N LEU A 135 -9.71 13.37 7.11
CA LEU A 135 -10.95 13.09 7.83
C LEU A 135 -10.73 13.06 9.35
N GLY A 136 -9.66 12.38 9.80
CA GLY A 136 -9.31 12.32 11.22
C GLY A 136 -9.05 13.69 11.82
N VAL A 137 -8.20 14.49 11.16
CA VAL A 137 -7.86 15.85 11.62
C VAL A 137 -9.07 16.76 11.61
N ALA A 138 -9.88 16.75 10.53
CA ALA A 138 -11.10 17.56 10.46
C ALA A 138 -12.09 17.21 11.58
N THR A 139 -12.23 15.93 11.90
CA THR A 139 -13.07 15.46 13.02
C THR A 139 -12.58 16.03 14.35
N LEU A 140 -11.28 15.95 14.62
CA LEU A 140 -10.69 16.43 15.88
C LEU A 140 -10.77 17.96 15.99
N VAL A 141 -10.51 18.70 14.91
CA VAL A 141 -10.68 20.16 14.87
C VAL A 141 -12.14 20.55 15.11
N GLY A 142 -13.09 19.82 14.53
CA GLY A 142 -14.51 20.01 14.78
C GLY A 142 -14.88 19.80 16.25
N GLN A 143 -14.38 18.74 16.87
CA GLN A 143 -14.57 18.47 18.32
C GLN A 143 -13.93 19.56 19.18
N ALA A 144 -12.74 20.05 18.83
CA ALA A 144 -12.07 21.12 19.55
C ALA A 144 -12.87 22.41 19.49
N LYS A 145 -13.35 22.78 18.29
CA LYS A 145 -14.23 23.95 18.10
C LYS A 145 -15.53 23.84 18.90
N ALA A 146 -16.09 22.64 19.02
CA ALA A 146 -17.29 22.38 19.80
C ALA A 146 -17.03 22.27 21.33
N GLY A 147 -15.78 22.34 21.78
CA GLY A 147 -15.41 22.14 23.18
C GLY A 147 -15.58 20.69 23.67
N THR A 148 -15.73 19.71 22.77
CA THR A 148 -15.99 18.31 23.09
C THR A 148 -14.77 17.40 22.91
N ILE A 149 -13.63 17.95 22.49
CA ILE A 149 -12.39 17.16 22.31
C ILE A 149 -11.92 16.62 23.67
N LYS A 150 -11.57 15.34 23.70
CA LYS A 150 -10.96 14.71 24.89
C LYS A 150 -9.45 14.56 24.69
N GLY A 151 -8.67 14.62 25.76
CA GLY A 151 -7.26 14.23 25.70
C GLY A 151 -7.11 12.73 25.41
N GLY A 152 -6.00 12.33 24.78
CA GLY A 152 -5.65 10.92 24.57
C GLY A 152 -5.32 10.57 23.11
N ASN A 153 -5.20 9.26 22.85
CA ASN A 153 -4.86 8.72 21.53
C ASN A 153 -6.12 8.46 20.70
N TYR A 154 -6.05 8.82 19.42
CA TYR A 154 -7.13 8.59 18.46
C TYR A 154 -6.69 7.59 17.40
N THR A 155 -7.58 6.68 17.03
CA THR A 155 -7.35 5.75 15.93
C THR A 155 -8.04 6.27 14.67
N GLY A 156 -7.25 6.55 13.63
CA GLY A 156 -7.75 7.02 12.34
C GLY A 156 -8.32 5.88 11.48
N GLN A 157 -9.17 6.25 10.54
CA GLN A 157 -9.68 5.31 9.53
C GLN A 157 -8.61 5.02 8.48
N VAL A 158 -8.68 3.81 7.91
CA VAL A 158 -7.82 3.35 6.81
C VAL A 158 -8.66 2.67 5.74
N GLY A 159 -8.15 2.62 4.52
CA GLY A 159 -8.88 2.00 3.41
C GLY A 159 -8.01 1.76 2.19
N LEU A 160 -8.65 1.20 1.17
CA LEU A 160 -8.10 1.16 -0.19
C LEU A 160 -8.88 2.14 -1.05
N SER A 161 -8.17 2.91 -1.88
CA SER A 161 -8.80 3.75 -2.90
C SER A 161 -9.52 2.91 -3.96
N PRO A 162 -10.43 3.52 -4.75
CA PRO A 162 -10.99 2.86 -5.93
C PRO A 162 -9.91 2.38 -6.89
N PHE A 163 -10.26 1.41 -7.75
CA PHE A 163 -9.35 0.88 -8.75
C PHE A 163 -9.20 1.78 -10.00
N HIS A 164 -9.99 2.87 -10.07
CA HIS A 164 -9.97 3.88 -11.13
C HIS A 164 -9.95 3.26 -12.54
N ASP A 165 -9.05 3.72 -13.40
CA ASP A 165 -8.89 3.28 -14.78
C ASP A 165 -8.55 1.78 -14.91
N LEU A 166 -8.07 1.16 -13.82
CA LEU A 166 -7.72 -0.25 -13.76
C LEU A 166 -8.83 -1.12 -13.13
N ASP A 167 -10.02 -0.58 -12.86
CA ASP A 167 -11.15 -1.34 -12.29
C ASP A 167 -11.53 -2.58 -13.12
N SER A 168 -11.49 -2.44 -14.45
CA SER A 168 -11.74 -3.55 -15.39
C SER A 168 -10.65 -4.64 -15.34
N LYS A 169 -9.45 -4.31 -14.85
CA LYS A 169 -8.33 -5.25 -14.69
C LYS A 169 -8.38 -6.03 -13.39
N VAL A 170 -9.24 -5.64 -12.45
CA VAL A 170 -9.46 -6.38 -11.19
C VAL A 170 -10.65 -7.32 -11.36
N PRO A 171 -10.46 -8.65 -11.32
CA PRO A 171 -11.57 -9.59 -11.50
C PRO A 171 -12.66 -9.41 -10.42
N ALA A 172 -13.93 -9.54 -10.80
CA ALA A 172 -15.06 -9.38 -9.88
C ALA A 172 -14.95 -10.27 -8.63
N VAL A 173 -14.49 -11.52 -8.81
CA VAL A 173 -14.24 -12.44 -7.69
C VAL A 173 -13.17 -11.93 -6.72
N VAL A 174 -12.16 -11.21 -7.21
CA VAL A 174 -11.13 -10.57 -6.36
C VAL A 174 -11.73 -9.40 -5.59
N LYS A 175 -12.61 -8.59 -6.22
CA LYS A 175 -13.32 -7.49 -5.53
C LYS A 175 -14.19 -8.00 -4.38
N VAL A 176 -14.96 -9.07 -4.62
CA VAL A 176 -15.80 -9.71 -3.57
C VAL A 176 -14.94 -10.23 -2.42
N ARG A 177 -13.87 -10.95 -2.73
CA ARG A 177 -12.93 -11.46 -1.73
C ARG A 177 -12.29 -10.33 -0.91
N LEU A 178 -11.82 -9.29 -1.59
CA LEU A 178 -11.22 -8.12 -0.94
C LEU A 178 -12.23 -7.43 -0.01
N LYS A 179 -13.47 -7.22 -0.45
CA LYS A 179 -14.54 -6.64 0.40
C LYS A 179 -14.77 -7.46 1.67
N LYS A 180 -14.81 -8.79 1.56
CA LYS A 180 -14.94 -9.69 2.72
C LYS A 180 -13.76 -9.55 3.68
N VAL A 181 -12.53 -9.56 3.16
CA VAL A 181 -11.31 -9.40 3.97
C VAL A 181 -11.26 -8.03 4.64
N THR A 182 -11.56 -6.96 3.91
CA THR A 182 -11.63 -5.59 4.47
C THR A 182 -12.64 -5.51 5.61
N THR A 183 -13.85 -6.04 5.41
CA THR A 183 -14.89 -6.07 6.46
C THR A 183 -14.42 -6.84 7.68
N GLY A 184 -13.82 -8.03 7.49
CA GLY A 184 -13.32 -8.83 8.60
C GLY A 184 -12.16 -8.19 9.37
N ILE A 185 -11.25 -7.50 8.67
CA ILE A 185 -10.15 -6.76 9.32
C ILE A 185 -10.71 -5.59 10.14
N LEU A 186 -11.61 -4.79 9.57
CA LEU A 186 -12.19 -3.63 10.25
C LEU A 186 -13.07 -4.04 11.45
N ALA A 187 -13.72 -5.19 11.37
CA ALA A 187 -14.50 -5.77 12.48
C ALA A 187 -13.64 -6.57 13.49
N GLY A 188 -12.34 -6.75 13.24
CA GLY A 188 -11.44 -7.51 14.11
C GLY A 188 -11.56 -9.04 14.02
N SER A 189 -12.44 -9.57 13.17
CA SER A 189 -12.58 -11.03 12.97
C SER A 189 -11.47 -11.64 12.11
N ILE A 190 -10.73 -10.81 11.37
CA ILE A 190 -9.50 -11.21 10.67
C ILE A 190 -8.33 -10.43 11.26
N SER A 191 -7.39 -11.14 11.86
CA SER A 191 -6.15 -10.53 12.37
C SER A 191 -5.26 -10.04 11.22
N THR A 192 -4.64 -8.88 11.40
CA THR A 192 -3.62 -8.35 10.48
C THR A 192 -2.28 -9.07 10.61
N GLY A 193 -2.12 -9.91 11.64
CA GLY A 193 -0.88 -10.61 11.95
C GLY A 193 0.25 -9.72 12.48
N PHE A 194 0.01 -8.41 12.63
CA PHE A 194 0.97 -7.50 13.23
C PHE A 194 1.07 -7.78 14.74
N LYS A 195 2.26 -8.18 15.20
CA LYS A 195 2.57 -8.36 16.62
C LYS A 195 3.43 -7.16 17.01
N GLY A 196 2.83 -6.21 17.72
CA GLY A 196 3.43 -4.91 18.05
C GLY A 196 4.82 -5.00 18.66
#